data_AF-A0A2S9AM78-F1
#
_entry.id   AF-A0A2S9AM78-F1
#
_cell.length_a   1.000
_cell.length_b   1.000
_cell.length_c   1.000
_cell.angle_alpha   90.00
_cell.angle_beta   90.00
_cell.angle_gamma   90.00
#
_symmetry.space_group_name_H-M   'P 1'
#
loop_
_entity.id
_entity.type
_entity.pdbx_description
1 polymer ?
#
loop_
_entity_poly.entity_id
_entity_poly.type
_entity_poly.pdbx_seq_one_letter_code
_entity_poly.pdbx_strand_id
1 'polypeptide(L)'
;MAQDYEIDTDVLRAMSTKARRAVVGLGSSEIAEPADAGHEWIVAAAADFGTKWSSGLTARVADAEDFADRLETTARVFEEGTDAAKAEVDAMIWDD
;
A
#
# COMPACT_ATOMS: atom_id res chain seq x y z
N MET A 1 -2.13 19.44 -27.89
CA MET A 1 -3.03 19.00 -26.82
C MET A 1 -2.17 18.35 -25.75
N ALA A 2 -1.61 19.15 -24.83
CA ALA A 2 -0.96 18.59 -23.64
C ALA A 2 -2.09 18.03 -22.77
N GLN A 3 -2.06 16.73 -22.49
CA GLN A 3 -2.94 16.18 -21.47
C GLN A 3 -2.53 16.84 -20.16
N ASP A 4 -3.41 17.66 -19.61
CA ASP A 4 -3.27 18.23 -18.29
C ASP A 4 -3.40 17.06 -17.30
N TYR A 5 -2.27 16.41 -17.00
CA TYR A 5 -2.17 15.42 -15.94
C TYR A 5 -2.16 16.21 -14.63
N GLU A 6 -3.30 16.78 -14.26
CA GLU A 6 -3.52 17.22 -12.90
C GLU A 6 -3.55 15.95 -12.04
N ILE A 7 -2.41 15.64 -11.42
CA ILE A 7 -2.30 14.50 -10.52
C ILE A 7 -3.09 14.89 -9.27
N ASP A 8 -4.25 14.26 -9.10
CA ASP A 8 -5.06 14.41 -7.91
C ASP A 8 -4.36 13.71 -6.72
N THR A 9 -3.63 14.50 -5.93
CA THR A 9 -2.86 14.02 -4.77
C THR A 9 -3.78 13.50 -3.66
N ASP A 10 -5.04 13.95 -3.62
CA ASP A 10 -6.05 13.43 -2.70
C ASP A 10 -6.51 12.03 -3.09
N VAL A 11 -6.63 11.73 -4.39
CA VAL A 11 -6.87 10.37 -4.87
C VAL A 11 -5.72 9.44 -4.48
N LEU A 12 -4.47 9.88 -4.64
CA LEU A 12 -3.29 9.09 -4.23
C LEU A 12 -3.30 8.79 -2.72
N ARG A 13 -3.62 9.78 -1.88
CA ARG A 13 -3.79 9.58 -0.43
C ARG A 13 -4.93 8.64 -0.07
N ALA A 14 -6.07 8.78 -0.75
CA ALA A 14 -7.23 7.92 -0.54
C ALA A 14 -6.90 6.46 -0.90
N MET A 15 -6.15 6.25 -1.98
CA MET A 15 -5.68 4.93 -2.38
C MET A 15 -4.67 4.34 -1.39
N SER A 16 -3.71 5.14 -0.90
CA SER A 16 -2.77 4.71 0.14
C SER A 16 -3.52 4.28 1.41
N THR A 17 -4.47 5.10 1.88
CA THR A 17 -5.32 4.79 3.03
C THR A 17 -6.12 3.51 2.83
N LYS A 18 -6.67 3.31 1.62
CA LYS A 18 -7.44 2.11 1.27
C LYS A 18 -6.56 0.85 1.29
N ALA A 19 -5.33 0.92 0.78
CA ALA A 19 -4.38 -0.18 0.80
C ALA A 19 -4.04 -0.59 2.24
N ARG A 20 -3.70 0.37 3.10
CA ARG A 20 -3.44 0.12 4.53
C ARG A 20 -4.66 -0.48 5.24
N ARG A 21 -5.87 0.00 4.94
CA ARG A 21 -7.10 -0.55 5.52
C ARG A 21 -7.35 -1.99 5.09
N ALA A 22 -7.03 -2.35 3.84
CA ALA A 22 -7.14 -3.73 3.37
C ALA A 22 -6.22 -4.67 4.16
N VAL A 23 -4.99 -4.24 4.45
CA VAL A 23 -4.04 -4.98 5.30
C VAL A 23 -4.60 -5.18 6.71
N VAL A 24 -5.06 -4.10 7.36
CA VAL A 24 -5.66 -4.17 8.71
C VAL A 24 -6.88 -5.10 8.72
N GLY A 25 -7.67 -5.11 7.64
CA GLY A 25 -8.86 -5.95 7.50
C GLY A 25 -8.58 -7.46 7.43
N LEU A 26 -7.35 -7.89 7.15
CA LEU A 26 -6.98 -9.31 7.10
C LEU A 26 -6.99 -9.96 8.49
N GLY A 27 -6.78 -9.19 9.56
CA GLY A 27 -6.83 -9.66 10.95
C GLY A 27 -5.64 -10.53 11.38
N SER A 28 -5.33 -11.60 10.64
CA SER A 28 -4.18 -12.47 10.88
C SER A 28 -3.63 -13.00 9.55
N SER A 29 -2.30 -12.99 9.40
CA SER A 29 -1.63 -13.71 8.32
C SER A 29 -1.39 -15.18 8.65
N GLU A 30 -1.52 -15.58 9.91
CA GLU A 30 -1.23 -16.91 10.42
C GLU A 30 -2.49 -17.79 10.47
N ILE A 31 -2.33 -19.05 10.06
CA ILE A 31 -3.35 -20.08 10.23
C ILE A 31 -2.98 -20.95 11.43
N ALA A 32 -3.91 -21.10 12.37
CA ALA A 32 -3.73 -21.98 13.51
C ALA A 32 -3.63 -23.46 13.07
N GLU A 33 -2.71 -24.19 13.69
CA GLU A 33 -2.55 -25.62 13.45
C GLU A 33 -3.81 -26.38 13.91
N PRO A 34 -4.34 -27.31 13.10
CA PRO A 34 -5.51 -28.09 13.50
C PRO A 34 -5.15 -29.06 14.63
N ALA A 35 -5.74 -28.84 15.80
CA ALA A 35 -5.44 -29.59 17.02
C ALA A 35 -5.93 -31.05 17.02
N ASP A 36 -6.80 -31.46 16.08
CA ASP A 36 -7.53 -32.74 16.17
C ASP A 36 -7.85 -33.39 14.82
N ALA A 37 -6.92 -33.31 13.85
CA ALA A 37 -7.13 -33.88 12.52
C ALA A 37 -7.09 -35.43 12.47
N GLY A 38 -6.77 -36.08 13.59
CA GLY A 38 -6.82 -37.53 13.80
C GLY A 38 -5.81 -38.38 13.01
N HIS A 39 -5.26 -37.86 11.90
CA HIS A 39 -4.35 -38.58 11.01
C HIS A 39 -3.12 -37.73 10.67
N GLU A 40 -1.93 -38.30 10.88
CA GLU A 40 -0.64 -37.62 10.74
C GLU A 40 -0.44 -36.94 9.38
N TRP A 41 -0.89 -37.55 8.28
CA TRP A 41 -0.79 -36.96 6.94
C TRP A 41 -1.67 -35.72 6.76
N ILE A 42 -2.82 -35.64 7.46
CA ILE A 42 -3.70 -34.47 7.43
C ILE A 42 -3.05 -33.32 8.21
N VAL A 43 -2.46 -33.62 9.37
CA VAL A 43 -1.70 -32.64 10.16
C VAL A 43 -0.53 -32.10 9.34
N ALA A 44 0.25 -32.97 8.70
CA ALA A 44 1.37 -32.57 7.84
C ALA A 44 0.91 -31.71 6.65
N ALA A 45 -0.18 -32.09 5.98
CA ALA A 45 -0.74 -31.31 4.88
C ALA A 45 -1.27 -29.94 5.35
N ALA A 46 -1.91 -29.88 6.52
CA ALA A 46 -2.39 -28.64 7.11
C ALA A 46 -1.24 -27.72 7.54
N ALA A 47 -0.15 -28.26 8.08
CA ALA A 47 1.05 -27.51 8.43
C ALA A 47 1.76 -26.94 7.19
N ASP A 48 1.90 -27.73 6.11
CA ASP A 48 2.47 -27.25 4.84
C ASP A 48 1.59 -26.16 4.20
N PHE A 49 0.28 -26.37 4.20
CA PHE A 49 -0.67 -25.36 3.75
C PHE A 49 -0.58 -24.06 4.57
N GLY A 50 -0.61 -24.17 5.91
CA GLY A 50 -0.51 -23.03 6.81
C GLY A 50 0.78 -22.25 6.61
N THR A 51 1.91 -22.94 6.41
CA THR A 51 3.21 -22.33 6.13
C THR A 51 3.20 -21.56 4.80
N LYS A 52 2.72 -22.19 3.72
CA LYS A 52 2.66 -21.57 2.39
C LYS A 52 1.69 -20.40 2.35
N TRP A 53 0.54 -20.55 3.01
CA TRP A 53 -0.46 -19.49 3.14
C TRP A 53 0.12 -18.30 3.89
N SER A 54 0.69 -18.53 5.07
CA SER A 54 1.22 -17.44 5.92
C SER A 54 2.36 -16.71 5.22
N SER A 55 3.26 -17.44 4.56
CA SER A 55 4.34 -16.87 3.74
C SER A 55 3.79 -16.03 2.57
N GLY A 56 2.86 -16.58 1.78
CA GLY A 56 2.25 -15.87 0.66
C GLY A 56 1.46 -14.64 1.09
N LEU A 57 0.72 -14.72 2.20
CA LEU A 57 -0.06 -13.62 2.73
C LEU A 57 0.83 -12.52 3.31
N THR A 58 1.92 -12.88 3.99
CA THR A 58 2.94 -11.93 4.46
C THR A 58 3.57 -11.16 3.30
N ALA A 59 3.91 -11.86 2.21
CA ALA A 59 4.44 -11.21 1.01
C ALA A 59 3.42 -10.24 0.40
N ARG A 60 2.13 -10.61 0.35
CA ARG A 60 1.06 -9.72 -0.16
C ARG A 60 0.80 -8.52 0.75
N VAL A 61 0.93 -8.68 2.06
CA VAL A 61 0.84 -7.56 3.02
C VAL A 61 1.98 -6.59 2.77
N ALA A 62 3.22 -7.08 2.67
CA ALA A 62 4.38 -6.24 2.37
C ALA A 62 4.22 -5.50 1.01
N ASP A 63 3.79 -6.21 -0.04
CA ASP A 63 3.53 -5.60 -1.35
C ASP A 63 2.50 -4.46 -1.26
N ALA A 64 1.46 -4.61 -0.43
CA ALA A 64 0.40 -3.61 -0.25
C ALA A 64 0.86 -2.39 0.57
N GLU A 65 1.70 -2.60 1.59
CA GLU A 65 2.31 -1.53 2.37
C GLU A 65 3.29 -0.72 1.51
N ASP A 66 4.18 -1.40 0.76
CA ASP A 66 5.08 -0.77 -0.20
C ASP A 66 4.33 0.06 -1.25
N PHE A 67 3.20 -0.46 -1.74
CA PHE A 67 2.35 0.28 -2.67
C PHE A 67 1.74 1.53 -2.03
N ALA A 68 1.27 1.44 -0.78
CA ALA A 68 0.73 2.57 -0.04
C ALA A 68 1.78 3.67 0.19
N ASP A 69 3.01 3.28 0.54
CA ASP A 69 4.13 4.21 0.77
C ASP A 69 4.56 4.91 -0.53
N ARG A 70 4.54 4.19 -1.66
CA ARG A 70 4.80 4.79 -2.98
C ARG A 70 3.75 5.83 -3.34
N LEU A 71 2.46 5.53 -3.14
CA LEU A 71 1.38 6.49 -3.41
C LEU A 71 1.51 7.75 -2.55
N GLU A 72 1.85 7.59 -1.28
CA GLU A 72 2.06 8.70 -0.34
C GLU A 72 3.28 9.55 -0.73
N THR A 73 4.38 8.89 -1.10
CA THR A 73 5.58 9.56 -1.60
C THR A 73 5.29 10.32 -2.88
N THR A 74 4.55 9.72 -3.83
CA THR A 74 4.15 10.39 -5.07
C THR A 74 3.29 11.61 -4.78
N ALA A 75 2.26 11.49 -3.94
CA ALA A 75 1.41 12.62 -3.57
C ALA A 75 2.22 13.79 -3.01
N ARG A 76 3.15 13.50 -2.09
CA ARG A 76 4.03 14.51 -1.49
C ARG A 76 4.92 15.21 -2.52
N VAL A 77 5.56 14.46 -3.42
CA VAL A 77 6.44 15.04 -4.45
C VAL A 77 5.66 15.96 -5.40
N PHE A 78 4.42 15.60 -5.75
CA PHE A 78 3.58 16.45 -6.61
C PHE A 78 3.18 17.75 -5.90
N GLU A 79 2.85 17.70 -4.61
CA GLU A 79 2.53 18.92 -3.85
C GLU A 79 3.73 19.84 -3.66
N GLU A 80 4.87 19.27 -3.28
CA GLU A 80 6.12 20.02 -3.18
C GLU A 80 6.47 20.68 -4.52
N GLY A 81 6.21 19.99 -5.65
CA GLY A 81 6.38 20.55 -6.98
C GLY A 81 5.40 21.68 -7.32
N THR A 82 4.11 21.50 -7.00
CA THR A 82 3.08 22.53 -7.22
C THR A 82 3.35 23.79 -6.38
N ASP A 83 3.75 23.62 -5.12
CA ASP A 83 4.10 24.73 -4.23
C ASP A 83 5.34 25.48 -4.72
N ALA A 84 6.38 24.76 -5.17
CA ALA A 84 7.57 25.37 -5.76
C ALA A 84 7.26 26.17 -7.04
N ALA A 85 6.45 25.60 -7.93
CA ALA A 85 6.03 26.27 -9.16
C ALA A 85 5.21 27.53 -8.86
N LYS A 86 4.31 27.47 -7.87
CA LYS A 86 3.53 28.63 -7.43
C LYS A 86 4.41 29.73 -6.83
N ALA A 87 5.41 29.37 -6.03
CA ALA A 87 6.36 30.32 -5.45
C ALA A 87 7.21 31.02 -6.53
N GLU A 88 7.64 30.29 -7.57
CA GLU A 88 8.36 30.87 -8.71
C GLU A 88 7.50 31.88 -9.48
N VAL A 89 6.23 31.54 -9.75
CA VAL A 89 5.29 32.46 -10.42
C VAL A 89 5.01 33.69 -9.56
N ASP A 90 4.82 33.54 -8.25
CA ASP A 90 4.58 34.66 -7.34
C ASP A 90 5.80 35.61 -7.30
N ALA A 91 7.03 35.07 -7.26
CA ALA A 91 8.24 35.87 -7.38
C ALA A 91 8.30 36.64 -8.70
N MET A 92 7.96 36.02 -9.83
CA MET A 92 7.91 36.72 -11.13
C MET A 92 6.86 37.85 -11.21
N ILE A 93 5.77 37.76 -10.43
CA ILE A 93 4.70 38.77 -10.41
C ILE A 93 5.06 39.97 -9.50
N TRP A 94 5.82 39.73 -8.43
CA TRP A 94 6.08 40.73 -7.38
C TRP A 94 7.52 41.27 -7.32
N ASP A 95 8.50 40.64 -7.99
CA ASP A 95 9.89 41.13 -8.08
C ASP A 95 10.18 42.04 -9.31
N ASP A 96 9.13 42.55 -9.98
CA ASP A 96 9.20 43.63 -11.01
C ASP A 96 8.56 44.94 -10.46
#